data_AF-A0A0G1REY8-F1
#
_entry.id   AF-A0A0G1REY8-F1
#
_cell.length_a   1.000
_cell.length_b   1.000
_cell.length_c   1.000
_cell.angle_alpha   90.00
_cell.angle_beta   90.00
_cell.angle_gamma   90.00
#
_symmetry.space_group_name_H-M   'P 1'
#
loop_
_entity.id
_entity.type
_entity.pdbx_description
1 polymer ?
#
loop_
_entity_poly.entity_id
_entity_poly.type
_entity_poly.pdbx_seq_one_letter_code
_entity_poly.pdbx_strand_id
1 'polypeptide(L)' 'MPILKIKNDNPEKEFEFELKFQQSLNSQQRFEMMIKRSREIMERLIRNGHRKPFEIIKRK' A
#
# COMPACT_ATOMS: atom_id res chain seq x y z
N MET A 1 -6.95 4.41 -5.56
CA MET A 1 -5.79 5.32 -5.57
C MET A 1 -5.45 5.53 -7.04
N PRO A 2 -5.41 6.77 -7.53
CA PRO A 2 -5.04 7.04 -8.91
C PRO A 2 -3.55 6.72 -9.10
N ILE A 3 -3.16 6.29 -10.30
CA ILE A 3 -1.80 5.88 -10.63
C ILE A 3 -1.34 6.67 -11.85
N LEU A 4 -0.19 7.31 -11.76
CA LEU A 4 0.47 7.94 -12.90
C LEU A 4 1.05 6.85 -13.80
N LYS A 5 0.57 6.77 -15.04
CA LYS A 5 1.09 5.83 -16.05
C LYS A 5 1.92 6.58 -17.08
N ILE A 6 3.24 6.37 -17.04
CA ILE A 6 4.21 6.94 -17.98
C ILE A 6 5.07 5.82 -18.60
N LYS A 7 5.66 6.10 -19.77
CA LYS A 7 6.45 5.10 -20.53
C LYS A 7 7.76 4.73 -19.83
N ASN A 8 8.40 5.72 -19.21
CA ASN A 8 9.65 5.60 -18.47
C ASN A 8 9.47 6.25 -17.10
N ASP A 9 10.17 5.76 -16.09
CA ASP A 9 10.15 6.31 -14.73
C ASP A 9 10.62 7.77 -14.71
N ASN A 10 9.93 8.61 -13.93
CA ASN A 10 10.29 10.01 -13.76
C ASN A 10 9.93 10.45 -12.33
N PRO A 11 10.92 10.48 -11.42
CA PRO A 11 10.68 10.77 -10.01
C PRO A 11 10.02 12.13 -9.74
N GLU A 12 10.37 13.16 -10.52
CA GLU A 12 9.81 14.51 -10.36
C GLU A 12 8.31 14.51 -10.68
N LYS A 13 7.92 13.87 -11.78
CA LYS A 13 6.51 13.74 -12.17
C LYS A 13 5.70 12.89 -11.21
N GLU A 14 6.30 11.82 -10.69
CA GLU A 14 5.67 10.97 -9.67
C GLU A 14 5.41 11.76 -8.39
N PHE A 15 6.40 12.54 -7.95
CA PHE A 15 6.26 13.40 -6.78
C PHE A 15 5.17 14.47 -6.96
N GLU A 16 5.17 15.18 -8.09
CA GLU A 16 4.14 16.19 -8.37
C GLU A 16 2.74 15.58 -8.44
N PHE A 17 2.62 14.39 -9.03
CA PHE A 17 1.35 13.67 -9.11
C PHE A 17 0.82 13.30 -7.72
N GLU A 18 1.67 12.72 -6.87
CA GLU A 18 1.29 12.35 -5.51
C GLU A 18 0.91 13.61 -4.71
N LEU A 19 1.68 14.70 -4.82
CA LEU A 19 1.38 15.94 -4.13
C LEU A 19 0.02 16.53 -4.54
N LYS A 20 -0.26 16.60 -5.85
CA LYS A 20 -1.56 17.06 -6.38
C LYS A 20 -2.70 16.17 -5.91
N PHE A 21 -2.51 14.85 -5.93
CA PHE A 21 -3.51 13.91 -5.43
C PHE A 21 -3.78 14.16 -3.95
N GLN A 22 -2.75 14.23 -3.11
CA GLN A 22 -2.91 14.48 -1.67
C GLN A 22 -3.59 15.81 -1.39
N GLN A 23 -3.27 16.87 -2.13
CA GLN A 23 -3.93 18.18 -2.00
C GLN A 23 -5.40 18.16 -2.42
N SER A 24 -5.79 17.30 -3.38
CA SER A 24 -7.17 17.19 -3.85
C SER A 24 -8.12 16.51 -2.84
N LEU A 25 -7.59 15.87 -1.80
CA LEU A 25 -8.37 15.12 -0.82
C LEU A 25 -8.95 16.01 0.28
N ASN A 26 -10.26 15.88 0.50
CA ASN A 26 -10.92 16.43 1.68
C ASN A 26 -10.72 15.54 2.94
N SER A 27 -11.12 16.06 4.10
CA SER A 27 -10.95 15.35 5.39
C SER A 27 -11.62 13.98 5.41
N GLN A 28 -12.84 13.86 4.88
CA GLN A 28 -13.58 12.59 4.84
C GLN A 28 -12.83 11.53 4.03
N GLN A 29 -12.37 11.90 2.83
CA GLN A 29 -11.60 11.01 1.95
C GLN A 29 -10.28 10.57 2.59
N ARG A 30 -9.61 11.48 3.32
CA ARG A 30 -8.38 11.14 4.07
C ARG A 30 -8.65 10.11 5.16
N PHE A 31 -9.73 10.28 5.93
CA PHE A 31 -10.13 9.30 6.95
C PHE A 31 -10.48 7.94 6.33
N GLU A 32 -11.22 7.93 5.22
CA GLU A 32 -11.55 6.69 4.50
C GLU A 32 -10.29 5.95 4.03
N MET A 33 -9.31 6.68 3.47
CA MET A 33 -8.03 6.10 3.07
C MET A 33 -7.27 5.48 4.26
N MET A 34 -7.19 6.19 5.38
CA MET A 34 -6.56 5.68 6.60
C MET A 34 -7.25 4.41 7.12
N ILE A 35 -8.59 4.43 7.23
CA ILE A 35 -9.37 3.29 7.72
C ILE A 35 -9.20 2.09 6.80
N LYS A 36 -9.28 2.31 5.48
CA LYS A 36 -9.05 1.26 4.49
C LYS A 36 -7.66 0.65 4.66
N ARG A 37 -6.62 1.48 4.81
CA ARG A 37 -5.26 1.01 4.99
C ARG A 37 -5.09 0.20 6.28
N SER A 38 -5.70 0.65 7.37
CA SER A 38 -5.72 -0.08 8.65
C SER A 38 -6.34 -1.47 8.50
N ARG A 39 -7.48 -1.58 7.82
CA ARG A 39 -8.14 -2.86 7.52
C ARG A 39 -7.26 -3.79 6.68
N GLU A 40 -6.63 -3.28 5.62
CA GLU A 40 -5.72 -4.06 4.78
C GLU A 40 -4.55 -4.66 5.58
N ILE A 41 -3.97 -3.88 6.50
CA ILE A 41 -2.90 -4.33 7.40
C ILE A 41 -3.42 -5.42 8.34
N MET A 42 -4.56 -5.18 9.00
CA MET A 42 -5.19 -6.14 9.89
C MET A 42 -5.46 -7.47 9.18
N GLU A 43 -6.04 -7.45 7.99
CA GLU A 43 -6.30 -8.67 7.22
C GLU A 43 -5.01 -9.41 6.84
N ARG A 44 -3.94 -8.68 6.49
CA ARG A 44 -2.63 -9.30 6.22
C ARG A 44 -2.07 -9.99 7.46
N LEU A 45 -2.22 -9.37 8.64
CA LEU A 45 -1.81 -9.98 9.91
C LEU A 45 -2.64 -11.23 10.24
N ILE A 46 -3.95 -11.20 10.04
CA ILE A 46 -4.80 -12.39 10.22
C ILE A 46 -4.38 -13.51 9.28
N ARG A 47 -4.18 -13.21 7.99
CA ARG A 47 -3.85 -14.21 6.96
C ARG A 47 -2.43 -14.78 7.11
N ASN A 48 -1.45 -13.94 7.46
CA ASN A 48 -0.04 -14.29 7.38
C ASN A 48 0.72 -14.21 8.71
N GLY A 49 0.23 -13.44 9.68
CA GLY A 49 0.91 -13.20 10.96
C GLY A 49 0.94 -14.40 11.90
N HIS A 50 -0.01 -15.33 11.77
CA HIS A 50 -0.03 -16.60 12.51
C HIS A 50 0.55 -17.78 11.72
N ARG A 51 1.13 -17.52 10.55
CA ARG A 51 1.64 -18.59 9.69
C ARG A 51 2.95 -19.11 10.28
N LYS A 52 3.02 -20.40 10.60
CA LYS A 52 4.29 -21.05 10.95
C LYS A 52 5.28 -20.80 9.81
N PRO A 53 6.51 -20.32 10.08
CA PRO A 53 7.54 -20.25 9.05
C PRO A 53 7.77 -21.63 8.44
N PHE A 54 8.21 -21.67 7.18
CA PHE A 54 8.49 -22.94 6.52
C PHE A 54 9.53 -23.73 7.32
N GLU A 55 9.25 -25.00 7.59
CA GLU A 55 10.23 -25.88 8.22
C GLU A 55 11.31 -26.21 7.18
N ILE A 56 12.56 -25.93 7.49
CA ILE A 56 13.69 -26.34 6.64
C ILE A 56 13.85 -27.86 6.82
N ILE A 57 13.18 -28.63 5.96
CA ILE A 57 13.36 -30.08 5.90
C ILE A 57 14.72 -30.34 5.24
N LYS A 58 15.76 -30.58 6.04
CA LYS A 58 17.02 -31.13 5.53
C LYS A 58 16.73 -32.55 5.02
N ARG A 59 16.78 -32.75 3.70
CA ARG A 59 16.79 -34.09 3.11
C ARG A 59 18.12 -34.75 3.52
N LYS A 60 18.04 -35.99 4.03
CA LYS A 60 19.21 -36.83 4.30
C LYS A 60 19.91 -37.20 2.99
#